data_AF-A0AAW9IQ45-F1
#
_entry.id   AF-A0AAW9IQ45-F1
#
_cell.length_a   1.000
_cell.length_b   1.000
_cell.length_c   1.000
_cell.angle_alpha   90.00
_cell.angle_beta   90.00
_cell.angle_gamma   90.00
#
_symmetry.space_group_name_H-M   'P 1'
#
loop_
_entity.id
_entity.type
_entity.pdbx_description
1 polymer ?
#
loop_
_entity_poly.entity_id
_entity_poly.type
_entity_poly.pdbx_seq_one_letter_code
_entity_poly.pdbx_strand_id
1 'polypeptide(L)'
;MQSLNKLKKKLYKQFGNSISVTEKDNIITLSGNLNSWDDVVNAGRICADRKSGRHVVNNITCSSIKAMPMKIPSLRDNVLEGKKIDAIIIGAGIVGCAIARELSKWN
;
A
#
# COMPACT_ATOMS: atom_id res chain seq x y z
N MET A 1 -4.69 24.44 4.66
CA MET A 1 -4.85 23.31 3.73
C MET A 1 -4.27 23.70 2.37
N GLN A 2 -3.26 22.99 1.86
CA GLN A 2 -2.72 23.31 0.54
C GLN A 2 -3.73 22.88 -0.56
N SER A 3 -3.92 23.72 -1.57
CA SER A 3 -4.72 23.34 -2.73
C SER A 3 -3.92 22.42 -3.65
N LEU A 4 -4.59 21.52 -4.36
CA LEU A 4 -3.97 20.59 -5.30
C LEU A 4 -3.06 21.31 -6.32
N ASN A 5 -3.48 22.47 -6.81
CA ASN A 5 -2.71 23.27 -7.75
C ASN A 5 -1.39 23.79 -7.16
N LYS A 6 -1.36 24.16 -5.87
CA LYS A 6 -0.10 24.55 -5.20
C LYS A 6 0.83 23.34 -5.05
N LEU A 7 0.27 22.18 -4.73
CA LEU A 7 1.01 20.93 -4.60
C LEU A 7 1.65 20.52 -5.94
N LYS A 8 0.86 20.53 -7.02
CA LYS A 8 1.32 20.24 -8.39
C LYS A 8 2.47 21.14 -8.81
N LYS A 9 2.37 22.46 -8.58
CA LYS A 9 3.45 23.40 -8.88
C LYS A 9 4.73 23.12 -8.09
N LYS A 10 4.60 22.81 -6.80
CA LYS A 10 5.75 22.51 -5.93
C LYS A 10 6.47 21.24 -6.38
N LEU A 11 5.71 20.18 -6.67
CA LEU A 11 6.24 18.91 -7.14
C LEU A 11 6.85 19.03 -8.53
N TYR A 12 6.21 19.74 -9.45
CA TYR A 12 6.76 20.03 -10.78
C TYR A 12 8.09 20.78 -10.70
N LYS A 13 8.22 21.75 -9.78
CA LYS A 13 9.48 22.50 -9.61
C LYS A 13 10.64 21.61 -9.14
N GLN A 14 10.36 20.57 -8.34
CA GLN A 14 11.40 19.66 -7.83
C GLN A 14 11.68 18.48 -8.76
N PHE A 15 10.65 17.91 -9.37
CA PHE A 15 10.72 16.62 -10.05
C PHE A 15 10.34 16.68 -11.53
N GLY A 16 9.98 17.87 -12.04
CA GLY A 16 9.58 18.07 -13.44
C GLY A 16 8.42 17.16 -13.85
N ASN A 17 8.57 16.53 -15.01
CA ASN A 17 7.61 15.59 -15.59
C ASN A 17 7.81 14.14 -15.14
N SER A 18 8.77 13.86 -14.24
CA SER A 18 9.07 12.49 -13.79
C SER A 18 7.96 11.89 -12.93
N ILE A 19 7.12 12.74 -12.32
CA ILE A 19 5.97 12.31 -11.51
C ILE A 19 4.70 13.07 -11.90
N SER A 20 3.58 12.39 -11.75
CA SER A 20 2.22 12.88 -11.97
C SER A 20 1.46 12.85 -10.64
N VAL A 21 0.53 13.80 -10.48
CA VAL A 21 -0.28 13.94 -9.26
C VAL A 21 -1.75 14.05 -9.65
N THR A 22 -2.57 13.17 -9.09
CA THR A 22 -4.02 13.20 -9.21
C THR A 22 -4.67 13.22 -7.84
N GLU A 23 -5.91 13.71 -7.77
CA GLU A 23 -6.73 13.68 -6.55
C GLU A 23 -8.09 13.12 -6.90
N LYS A 24 -8.53 12.09 -6.16
CA LYS A 24 -9.86 11.49 -6.26
C LYS A 24 -10.30 11.05 -4.86
N ASP A 25 -11.53 11.37 -4.46
CA ASP A 25 -12.11 10.95 -3.17
C ASP A 25 -11.22 11.29 -1.96
N ASN A 26 -10.64 12.50 -1.93
CA ASN A 26 -9.65 12.96 -0.93
C ASN A 26 -8.35 12.14 -0.89
N ILE A 27 -8.06 11.34 -1.90
CA ILE A 27 -6.81 10.58 -2.04
C ILE A 27 -5.94 11.27 -3.09
N ILE A 28 -4.76 11.73 -2.66
CA ILE A 28 -3.71 12.21 -3.56
C ILE A 28 -2.90 11.00 -3.99
N THR A 29 -2.86 10.74 -5.30
CA THR A 29 -2.05 9.65 -5.87
C THR A 29 -0.86 10.25 -6.59
N LEU A 30 0.34 9.85 -6.17
CA LEU A 30 1.61 10.15 -6.83
C LEU A 30 1.98 8.96 -7.71
N SER A 31 2.34 9.18 -8.97
CA SER A 31 2.76 8.10 -9.87
C SER A 31 3.85 8.58 -10.82
N GLY A 32 4.85 7.75 -11.08
CA GLY A 32 5.97 8.09 -11.95
C GLY A 32 7.22 7.32 -11.55
N ASN A 33 8.37 7.76 -12.06
CA ASN A 33 9.64 7.10 -11.79
C ASN A 33 10.71 8.12 -11.38
N LEU A 34 11.42 7.85 -10.28
CA LEU A 34 12.51 8.68 -9.77
C LEU A 34 13.78 7.84 -9.59
N ASN A 35 14.93 8.48 -9.59
CA ASN A 35 16.22 7.79 -9.50
C ASN A 35 16.78 7.70 -8.06
N SER A 36 16.26 8.50 -7.13
CA SER A 36 16.67 8.50 -5.72
C SER A 36 15.52 8.07 -4.81
N TRP A 37 15.82 7.27 -3.79
CA TRP A 37 14.84 6.91 -2.77
C TRP A 37 14.43 8.09 -1.91
N ASP A 38 15.37 8.97 -1.59
CA ASP A 38 15.09 10.18 -0.81
C ASP A 38 14.10 11.08 -1.55
N ASP A 39 14.18 11.15 -2.88
CA ASP A 39 13.23 11.90 -3.70
C ASP A 39 11.82 11.29 -3.64
N VAL A 40 11.71 9.95 -3.69
CA VAL A 40 10.44 9.23 -3.54
C VAL A 40 9.81 9.52 -2.17
N VAL A 41 10.60 9.45 -1.10
CA VAL A 41 10.15 9.72 0.27
C VAL A 41 9.74 11.19 0.42
N ASN A 42 10.54 12.11 -0.13
CA ASN A 42 10.29 13.54 -0.07
C ASN A 42 9.01 13.94 -0.83
N ALA A 43 8.79 13.39 -2.03
CA ALA A 43 7.55 13.60 -2.79
C ALA A 43 6.31 13.21 -1.99
N GLY A 44 6.35 12.05 -1.32
CA GLY A 44 5.28 11.60 -0.42
C GLY A 44 5.08 12.55 0.77
N ARG A 45 6.17 12.96 1.43
CA ARG A 45 6.12 13.88 2.59
C ARG A 45 5.53 15.24 2.24
N ILE A 46 5.82 15.78 1.06
CA ILE A 46 5.25 17.06 0.60
C ILE A 46 3.72 17.01 0.55
N CYS A 47 3.15 15.84 0.23
CA CYS A 47 1.71 15.63 0.11
C CYS A 47 1.03 15.30 1.44
N ALA A 48 1.79 14.87 2.45
CA ALA A 48 1.28 14.46 3.74
C ALA A 48 0.96 15.66 4.65
N ASP A 49 -0.27 16.19 4.56
CA ASP A 49 -0.79 17.24 5.44
C ASP A 49 -1.82 16.67 6.43
N ARG A 50 -1.43 16.51 7.72
CA ARG A 50 -2.29 16.00 8.80
C ARG A 50 -3.59 16.78 9.00
N LYS A 51 -3.64 18.05 8.61
CA LYS A 51 -4.82 18.90 8.79
C LYS A 51 -5.75 18.90 7.58
N SER A 52 -5.37 18.23 6.50
CA SER A 52 -6.10 18.29 5.23
C SER A 52 -7.28 17.32 5.12
N GLY A 53 -7.32 16.27 5.96
CA GLY A 53 -8.26 15.16 5.79
C GLY A 53 -8.02 14.33 4.52
N ARG A 54 -6.94 14.59 3.78
CA ARG A 54 -6.56 13.85 2.58
C ARG A 54 -5.62 12.69 2.92
N HIS A 55 -5.75 11.63 2.15
CA HIS A 55 -4.85 10.48 2.17
C HIS A 55 -3.85 10.58 1.02
N VAL A 56 -2.72 9.87 1.14
CA VAL A 56 -1.67 9.86 0.12
C VAL A 56 -1.35 8.43 -0.28
N VAL A 57 -1.47 8.13 -1.56
CA VAL A 57 -0.95 6.91 -2.18
C VAL A 57 0.33 7.27 -2.92
N ASN A 58 1.46 6.73 -2.46
CA ASN A 58 2.73 6.86 -3.14
C ASN A 58 2.95 5.65 -4.05
N ASN A 59 2.70 5.82 -5.35
CA ASN A 59 2.93 4.82 -6.40
C ASN A 59 4.09 5.24 -7.32
N ILE A 60 5.12 5.87 -6.75
CA ILE A 60 6.35 6.22 -7.47
C ILE A 60 7.31 5.03 -7.43
N THR A 61 7.84 4.62 -8.58
CA THR A 61 8.91 3.64 -8.68
C THR A 61 10.27 4.29 -8.51
N CYS A 62 11.24 3.55 -7.96
CA CYS A 62 12.60 4.04 -7.75
C CYS A 62 13.60 3.22 -8.56
N SER A 63 14.28 3.82 -9.55
CA SER A 63 15.24 3.11 -10.41
C SER A 63 16.46 2.57 -9.65
N SER A 64 16.88 3.24 -8.57
CA SER A 64 18.06 2.85 -7.79
C SER A 64 17.81 1.68 -6.83
N ILE A 65 16.54 1.31 -6.60
CA ILE A 65 16.19 0.21 -5.72
C ILE A 65 15.47 -0.86 -6.54
N LYS A 66 16.03 -2.06 -6.55
CA LYS A 66 15.32 -3.22 -7.08
C LYS A 66 14.08 -3.45 -6.24
N ALA A 67 12.89 -3.43 -6.87
CA ALA A 67 11.65 -3.75 -6.19
C ALA A 67 11.80 -5.09 -5.46
N MET A 68 11.51 -5.09 -4.15
CA MET A 68 11.50 -6.35 -3.41
C MET A 68 10.42 -7.24 -4.03
N PRO A 69 10.77 -8.48 -4.43
CA PRO A 69 9.77 -9.40 -4.91
C PRO A 69 8.76 -9.67 -3.80
N MET A 70 7.53 -9.99 -4.20
CA MET A 70 6.51 -10.45 -3.27
C MET A 70 7.07 -11.62 -2.45
N LYS A 71 6.91 -11.57 -1.13
CA LYS A 71 7.23 -12.72 -0.28
C LYS A 71 6.18 -13.80 -0.54
N ILE A 72 6.59 -14.84 -1.24
CA ILE A 72 5.74 -16.00 -1.52
C ILE A 72 6.06 -17.07 -0.46
N PRO A 73 5.06 -17.80 0.06
CA PRO A 73 5.30 -18.93 0.94
C PRO A 73 6.25 -19.96 0.32
N SER A 74 7.14 -20.53 1.14
CA SER A 74 8.01 -21.64 0.72
C SER A 74 7.21 -22.92 0.48
N LEU A 75 6.16 -23.14 1.29
CA LEU A 75 5.24 -24.24 1.12
C LEU A 75 4.28 -23.94 -0.04
N ARG A 76 4.25 -24.86 -1.01
CA ARG A 76 3.26 -24.90 -2.08
C ARG A 76 2.74 -26.32 -2.16
N ASP A 77 1.49 -26.50 -1.78
CA ASP A 77 0.78 -27.77 -1.86
C ASP A 77 -0.64 -27.55 -2.35
N ASN A 78 -1.31 -28.65 -2.67
CA ASN A 78 -2.71 -28.67 -3.09
C ASN A 78 -3.60 -29.33 -2.02
N VAL A 79 -3.20 -29.31 -0.73
CA VAL A 79 -3.87 -30.07 0.33
C VAL A 79 -5.31 -29.62 0.55
N LEU A 80 -5.59 -28.34 0.29
CA LEU A 80 -6.92 -27.74 0.39
C LEU A 80 -7.70 -27.77 -0.93
N GLU A 81 -7.05 -28.12 -2.04
CA GLU A 81 -7.66 -28.09 -3.37
C GLU A 81 -8.83 -29.08 -3.45
N GLY A 82 -9.99 -28.61 -3.92
CA GLY A 82 -11.21 -29.42 -4.06
C GLY A 82 -11.89 -29.81 -2.73
N LYS A 83 -11.36 -29.43 -1.57
CA LYS A 83 -12.04 -29.68 -0.29
C LYS A 83 -13.23 -28.74 -0.12
N LYS A 84 -14.40 -29.31 0.17
CA LYS A 84 -15.55 -28.54 0.66
C LYS A 84 -15.32 -28.22 2.13
N ILE A 85 -15.34 -26.93 2.47
CA ILE A 85 -15.08 -26.43 3.82
C ILE A 85 -16.12 -25.34 4.12
N ASP A 86 -16.77 -25.40 5.29
CA ASP A 86 -17.75 -24.39 5.71
C ASP A 86 -17.08 -23.10 6.23
N ALA A 87 -15.92 -23.22 6.89
CA ALA A 87 -15.11 -22.10 7.36
C ALA A 87 -13.60 -22.41 7.33
N ILE A 88 -12.78 -21.44 6.91
CA ILE A 88 -11.31 -21.53 6.93
C ILE A 88 -10.72 -20.41 7.81
N ILE A 89 -9.73 -20.75 8.65
CA ILE A 89 -9.01 -19.79 9.49
C ILE A 89 -7.61 -19.59 8.92
N ILE A 90 -7.31 -18.37 8.44
CA ILE A 90 -5.98 -17.99 7.95
C ILE A 90 -5.28 -17.19 9.06
N GLY A 91 -4.23 -17.79 9.63
CA GLY A 91 -3.45 -17.22 10.74
C GLY A 91 -3.91 -17.70 12.12
N ALA A 92 -3.27 -18.75 12.63
CA ALA A 92 -3.57 -19.38 13.92
C ALA A 92 -2.85 -18.71 15.11
N GLY A 93 -2.84 -17.36 15.15
CA GLY A 93 -2.39 -16.60 16.32
C GLY A 93 -3.45 -16.59 17.43
N ILE A 94 -3.33 -15.70 18.41
CA ILE A 94 -4.29 -15.59 19.54
C ILE A 94 -5.74 -15.51 19.05
N VAL A 95 -6.00 -14.65 18.05
CA VAL A 95 -7.33 -14.46 17.48
C VAL A 95 -7.79 -15.69 16.70
N GLY A 96 -6.91 -16.28 15.87
CA GLY A 96 -7.23 -17.49 15.12
C GLY A 96 -7.56 -18.69 16.02
N CYS A 97 -6.81 -18.87 17.11
CA CYS A 97 -7.07 -19.89 18.10
C CYS A 97 -8.38 -19.64 18.86
N ALA A 98 -8.69 -18.38 19.19
CA ALA A 98 -9.96 -18.05 19.82
C ALA A 98 -11.15 -18.37 18.88
N ILE A 99 -11.05 -18.04 17.59
CA ILE A 99 -12.05 -18.40 16.59
C ILE A 99 -12.19 -19.92 16.48
N ALA A 100 -11.07 -20.66 16.37
CA ALA A 100 -11.10 -22.12 16.31
C ALA A 100 -11.79 -22.73 17.53
N ARG A 101 -11.51 -22.20 18.74
CA ARG A 101 -12.15 -22.62 19.99
C ARG A 101 -13.66 -22.38 19.96
N GLU A 102 -14.10 -21.21 19.50
CA GLU A 102 -15.53 -20.89 19.41
C GLU A 102 -16.26 -21.76 18.38
N LEU A 103 -15.66 -21.99 17.21
CA LEU A 103 -16.23 -22.85 16.17
C LEU A 103 -16.30 -24.32 16.63
N SER A 104 -15.33 -24.79 17.42
CA SER A 104 -15.30 -26.16 17.93
C SER A 104 -16.43 -26.48 18.92
N LYS A 105 -17.16 -25.48 19.43
CA LYS A 105 -18.30 -25.70 20.35
C LYS A 105 -19.51 -26.35 19.68
N TRP A 106 -19.61 -26.22 18.36
CA TRP A 106 -20.77 -26.63 17.57
C TRP A 106 -20.48 -27.90 16.75
N ASN A 107 -19.48 -28.66 17.18
CA ASN A 107 -19.02 -29.90 16.55
C ASN A 107 -19.72 -31.12 17.17
#